data_AF-K1TLF2-F1
#
_entry.id   AF-K1TLF2-F1
#
_cell.length_a   1.000
_cell.length_b   1.000
_cell.length_c   1.000
_cell.angle_alpha   90.00
_cell.angle_beta   90.00
_cell.angle_gamma   90.00
#
_symmetry.space_group_name_H-M   'P 1'
#
loop_
_entity.id
_entity.type
_entity.pdbx_description
1 polymer ?
#
loop_
_entity_poly.entity_id
_entity_poly.type
_entity_poly.pdbx_seq_one_letter_code
_entity_poly.pdbx_strand_id
1 'polypeptide(L)'
;MATLGHPSETVRLNQLGYYPQQEKVAVVNAGEVREFTIVDAATGNRLLSGKPGYTASSAWSDRSRTILDFSDITVPGRYLLLVNGDSVAFEVKEKVLSPLADAALKSFYYQRTGMPIEATYAGRWSRPAGHPDDKVLVHPNAAGPERKAGAVISSPGGWYDAGDYNKYIVNSAYSIGLMQA
;
A
#
# COMPACT_ATOMS: atom_id res chain seq x y z
N MET A 1 -16.91 -17.61 8.80
CA MET A 1 -16.26 -16.50 8.07
C MET A 1 -15.95 -16.99 6.67
N ALA A 2 -16.65 -16.49 5.64
CA ALA A 2 -16.34 -16.86 4.26
C ALA A 2 -14.94 -16.33 3.93
N THR A 3 -14.00 -17.25 3.76
CA THR A 3 -12.67 -16.97 3.23
C THR A 3 -12.84 -16.32 1.87
N LEU A 4 -12.32 -15.10 1.71
CA LEU A 4 -12.13 -14.48 0.40
C LEU A 4 -11.30 -15.49 -0.41
N GLY A 5 -11.92 -16.13 -1.40
CA GLY A 5 -11.23 -17.08 -2.27
C GLY A 5 -9.99 -16.40 -2.86
N HIS A 6 -8.96 -17.20 -3.15
CA HIS A 6 -7.76 -16.70 -3.83
C HIS A 6 -8.18 -15.75 -4.96
N PRO A 7 -7.67 -14.50 -5.00
CA PRO A 7 -7.97 -13.62 -6.11
C PRO A 7 -7.56 -14.37 -7.38
N SER A 8 -8.49 -14.50 -8.32
CA SER A 8 -8.17 -15.01 -9.65
C SER A 8 -6.90 -14.29 -10.14
N GLU A 9 -5.89 -15.04 -10.57
CA GLU A 9 -4.67 -14.46 -11.16
C GLU A 9 -4.99 -13.59 -12.39
N THR A 10 -6.19 -13.77 -12.96
CA THR A 10 -6.67 -13.08 -14.14
C THR A 10 -7.32 -11.73 -13.80
N VAL A 11 -8.10 -11.62 -12.71
CA VAL A 11 -8.86 -10.42 -12.33
C VAL A 11 -8.18 -9.67 -11.18
N ARG A 12 -7.75 -8.44 -11.43
CA ARG A 12 -7.10 -7.56 -10.44
C ARG A 12 -8.02 -6.40 -10.09
N LEU A 13 -8.16 -6.14 -8.79
CA LEU A 13 -8.95 -5.03 -8.25
C LEU A 13 -8.33 -4.52 -6.96
N ASN A 14 -8.82 -3.39 -6.43
CA ASN A 14 -8.38 -2.89 -5.14
C ASN A 14 -8.88 -3.81 -4.02
N GLN A 15 -7.96 -4.53 -3.37
CA GLN A 15 -8.29 -5.53 -2.35
C GLN A 15 -8.83 -4.94 -1.04
N LEU A 16 -8.61 -3.63 -0.79
CA LEU A 16 -9.27 -2.93 0.32
C LEU A 16 -10.69 -2.49 -0.04
N GLY A 17 -10.93 -2.21 -1.32
CA GLY A 17 -12.21 -1.75 -1.84
C GLY A 17 -12.17 -0.34 -2.41
N TYR A 18 -13.35 0.26 -2.54
CA TYR A 18 -13.58 1.52 -3.26
C TYR A 18 -14.42 2.51 -2.46
N TYR A 19 -14.24 3.80 -2.71
CA TYR A 19 -15.10 4.83 -2.14
C TYR A 19 -16.44 4.93 -2.90
N PRO A 20 -17.56 5.24 -2.22
CA PRO A 20 -18.89 5.37 -2.83
C PRO A 20 -18.93 6.20 -4.12
N GLN A 21 -18.41 7.43 -4.09
CA GLN A 21 -18.54 8.40 -5.19
C GLN A 21 -17.22 8.60 -5.95
N GLN A 22 -16.43 7.53 -6.10
CA GLN A 22 -15.16 7.54 -6.82
C GLN A 22 -15.14 6.45 -7.89
N GLU A 23 -14.13 6.53 -8.77
CA GLU A 23 -13.85 5.54 -9.80
C GLU A 23 -13.66 4.15 -9.20
N LYS A 24 -14.23 3.14 -9.88
CA LYS A 24 -14.12 1.73 -9.51
C LYS A 24 -13.80 0.90 -10.73
N VAL A 25 -12.54 0.48 -10.80
CA VAL A 25 -12.00 -0.26 -11.94
C VAL A 25 -11.42 -1.60 -11.49
N ALA A 26 -11.71 -2.64 -12.26
CA ALA A 26 -10.99 -3.90 -12.24
C ALA A 26 -10.32 -4.15 -13.60
N VAL A 27 -9.27 -4.96 -13.58
CA VAL A 27 -8.46 -5.30 -14.75
C VAL A 27 -8.46 -6.82 -14.94
N VAL A 28 -8.86 -7.28 -16.13
CA VAL A 28 -8.76 -8.67 -16.54
C VAL A 28 -7.53 -8.83 -17.44
N ASN A 29 -6.61 -9.73 -17.08
CA ASN A 29 -5.30 -9.90 -17.74
C ASN A 29 -5.25 -11.07 -18.74
N ALA A 30 -6.37 -11.72 -19.02
CA ALA A 30 -6.42 -12.90 -19.89
C ALA A 30 -7.80 -13.07 -20.53
N GLY A 31 -7.81 -13.56 -21.77
CA GLY A 31 -9.02 -13.87 -22.53
C GLY A 31 -9.74 -12.63 -23.07
N GLU A 32 -10.73 -12.88 -23.92
CA GLU A 32 -11.69 -11.86 -24.33
C GLU A 32 -12.70 -11.66 -23.19
N VAL A 33 -12.95 -10.40 -22.80
CA VAL A 33 -14.09 -10.07 -21.93
C VAL A 33 -15.19 -9.53 -22.81
N ARG A 34 -16.40 -10.08 -22.71
CA ARG A 34 -17.57 -9.60 -23.45
C ARG A 34 -18.54 -8.82 -22.57
N GLU A 35 -18.69 -9.29 -21.34
CA GLU A 35 -19.53 -8.70 -20.33
C GLU A 35 -18.99 -9.02 -18.93
N PHE A 36 -19.45 -8.25 -17.95
CA PHE A 36 -19.26 -8.55 -16.55
C PHE A 36 -20.53 -8.21 -15.77
N THR A 37 -20.66 -8.76 -14.57
CA THR A 37 -21.82 -8.52 -13.69
C THR A 37 -21.34 -8.18 -12.29
N ILE A 38 -22.01 -7.22 -11.64
CA ILE A 38 -21.87 -6.99 -10.20
C ILE A 38 -23.11 -7.55 -9.50
N VAL A 39 -22.88 -8.35 -8.47
CA VAL A 39 -23.95 -8.85 -7.59
C VAL A 39 -23.71 -8.43 -6.15
N ASP A 40 -24.79 -8.23 -5.40
CA ASP A 40 -24.75 -8.07 -3.95
C ASP A 40 -24.28 -9.37 -3.31
N ALA A 41 -23.25 -9.31 -2.45
CA ALA A 41 -22.63 -10.52 -1.90
C ALA A 41 -23.51 -11.24 -0.86
N ALA A 42 -24.49 -10.57 -0.26
CA ALA A 42 -25.35 -11.16 0.77
C ALA A 42 -26.60 -11.83 0.16
N THR A 43 -27.18 -11.20 -0.86
CA THR A 43 -28.45 -11.60 -1.49
C THR A 43 -28.25 -12.34 -2.81
N GLY A 44 -27.11 -12.18 -3.46
CA GLY A 44 -26.87 -12.68 -4.82
C GLY A 44 -27.61 -11.87 -5.90
N ASN A 45 -28.28 -10.79 -5.54
CA ASN A 45 -29.03 -9.97 -6.48
C ASN A 45 -28.09 -9.30 -7.48
N ARG A 46 -28.43 -9.39 -8.76
CA ARG A 46 -27.73 -8.68 -9.84
C ARG A 46 -28.03 -7.18 -9.73
N LEU A 47 -26.97 -6.38 -9.60
CA LEU A 47 -27.07 -4.93 -9.46
C LEU A 47 -26.66 -4.20 -10.74
N LEU A 48 -25.66 -4.72 -11.44
CA LEU A 48 -25.15 -4.11 -12.66
C LEU A 48 -24.71 -5.20 -13.65
N SER A 49 -24.93 -4.96 -14.95
CA SER A 49 -24.33 -5.71 -16.04
C SER A 49 -23.65 -4.70 -16.97
N GLY A 50 -22.38 -4.90 -17.25
CA GLY A 50 -21.56 -3.96 -18.00
C GLY A 50 -20.78 -4.62 -19.12
N LYS A 51 -20.39 -3.81 -20.11
CA LYS A 51 -19.43 -4.20 -21.15
C LYS A 51 -18.04 -3.69 -20.76
N PRO A 52 -16.96 -4.35 -21.19
CA PRO A 52 -15.62 -3.83 -20.97
C PRO A 52 -15.46 -2.44 -21.59
N GLY A 53 -14.67 -1.58 -20.95
CA GLY A 53 -14.37 -0.24 -21.47
C GLY A 53 -13.43 -0.33 -22.67
N TYR A 54 -12.17 -0.71 -22.43
CA TYR A 54 -11.19 -0.94 -23.49
C TYR A 54 -10.21 -2.05 -23.11
N THR A 55 -9.53 -2.57 -24.12
CA THR A 55 -8.46 -3.56 -24.00
C THR A 55 -7.16 -2.97 -24.50
N ALA A 56 -6.10 -3.07 -23.72
CA ALA A 56 -4.77 -2.57 -24.05
C ALA A 56 -3.71 -3.66 -23.91
N SER A 57 -2.87 -3.81 -24.92
CA SER A 57 -1.66 -4.64 -24.85
C SER A 57 -0.56 -3.91 -24.09
N SER A 58 0.14 -4.61 -23.22
CA SER A 58 1.32 -4.05 -22.54
C SER A 58 2.50 -3.94 -23.51
N ALA A 59 3.20 -2.81 -23.49
CA ALA A 59 4.49 -2.68 -24.18
C ALA A 59 5.64 -3.42 -23.47
N TRP A 60 5.41 -3.87 -22.23
CA TRP A 60 6.43 -4.40 -21.32
C TRP A 60 6.18 -5.87 -20.92
N SER A 61 5.14 -6.50 -21.48
CA SER A 61 4.79 -7.91 -21.25
C SER A 61 3.92 -8.45 -22.39
N ASP A 62 3.79 -9.77 -22.49
CA ASP A 62 2.89 -10.48 -23.41
C ASP A 62 1.39 -10.39 -23.04
N ARG A 63 1.05 -9.66 -21.97
CA ARG A 63 -0.32 -9.56 -21.45
C ARG A 63 -1.13 -8.47 -22.15
N SER A 64 -2.39 -8.82 -22.42
CA SER A 64 -3.47 -7.90 -22.76
C SER A 64 -4.33 -7.64 -21.53
N ARG A 65 -4.75 -6.39 -21.32
CA ARG A 65 -5.49 -5.95 -20.14
C ARG A 65 -6.80 -5.31 -20.54
N THR A 66 -7.90 -5.87 -20.07
CA THR A 66 -9.24 -5.31 -20.27
C THR A 66 -9.73 -4.61 -19.03
N ILE A 67 -10.21 -3.38 -19.18
CA ILE A 67 -10.70 -2.53 -18.10
C ILE A 67 -12.21 -2.72 -17.93
N LEU A 68 -12.63 -2.97 -16.69
CA LEU A 68 -14.03 -3.05 -16.28
C LEU A 68 -14.32 -1.91 -15.32
N ASP A 69 -15.21 -1.00 -15.73
CA ASP A 69 -15.65 0.14 -14.92
C ASP A 69 -17.03 -0.15 -14.33
N PHE A 70 -17.13 -0.11 -13.01
CA PHE A 70 -18.37 -0.30 -12.26
C PHE A 70 -18.57 0.83 -11.25
N SER A 71 -18.15 2.05 -11.63
CA SER A 71 -18.22 3.25 -10.80
C SER A 71 -19.65 3.59 -10.36
N ASP A 72 -20.66 3.20 -11.14
CA ASP A 72 -22.09 3.36 -10.83
C ASP A 72 -22.55 2.63 -9.55
N ILE A 73 -21.77 1.65 -9.07
CA ILE A 73 -22.02 1.03 -7.76
C ILE A 73 -21.58 2.00 -6.66
N THR A 74 -22.51 2.76 -6.11
CA THR A 74 -22.21 3.81 -5.13
C THR A 74 -22.66 3.48 -3.71
N VAL A 75 -23.59 2.55 -3.55
CA VAL A 75 -24.09 2.14 -2.23
C VAL A 75 -22.96 1.44 -1.45
N PRO A 76 -22.69 1.79 -0.18
CA PRO A 76 -21.77 1.03 0.65
C PRO A 76 -22.26 -0.41 0.85
N GLY A 77 -21.36 -1.38 0.69
CA GLY A 77 -21.71 -2.80 0.75
C GLY A 77 -20.59 -3.72 0.31
N ARG A 78 -20.88 -5.02 0.32
CA ARG A 78 -19.98 -6.08 -0.17
C ARG A 78 -20.56 -6.65 -1.44
N TYR A 79 -19.71 -6.81 -2.45
CA TYR A 79 -20.12 -7.19 -3.79
C TYR A 79 -19.23 -8.29 -4.35
N LEU A 80 -19.73 -8.97 -5.38
CA LEU A 80 -18.93 -9.85 -6.22
C LEU A 80 -18.94 -9.32 -7.65
N LEU A 81 -17.75 -9.23 -8.24
CA LEU A 81 -17.55 -9.05 -9.68
C LEU A 81 -17.48 -10.43 -10.32
N LEU A 82 -18.40 -10.69 -11.26
CA LEU A 82 -18.47 -11.91 -12.04
C LEU A 82 -18.03 -11.62 -13.47
N VAL A 83 -17.00 -12.30 -13.96
CA VAL A 83 -16.48 -12.14 -15.32
C VAL A 83 -15.74 -13.40 -15.75
N ASN A 84 -15.98 -13.88 -16.98
CA ASN A 84 -15.30 -15.05 -17.56
C ASN A 84 -15.28 -16.31 -16.65
N GLY A 85 -16.33 -16.51 -15.85
CA GLY A 85 -16.43 -17.62 -14.88
C GLY A 85 -15.75 -17.38 -13.53
N ASP A 86 -14.97 -16.30 -13.40
CA ASP A 86 -14.38 -15.86 -12.14
C ASP A 86 -15.38 -15.06 -11.29
N SER A 87 -15.20 -15.14 -9.97
CA SER A 87 -15.95 -14.38 -8.96
C SER A 87 -14.99 -13.76 -7.97
N VAL A 88 -14.89 -12.42 -7.94
CA VAL A 88 -13.97 -11.71 -7.04
C VAL A 88 -14.73 -10.74 -6.15
N ALA A 89 -14.50 -10.84 -4.85
CA ALA A 89 -15.16 -9.98 -3.87
C ALA A 89 -14.47 -8.61 -3.76
N PHE A 90 -15.26 -7.57 -3.55
CA PHE A 90 -14.79 -6.24 -3.20
C PHE A 90 -15.78 -5.54 -2.25
N GLU A 91 -15.33 -4.45 -1.64
CA GLU A 91 -16.12 -3.62 -0.73
C GLU A 91 -16.26 -2.21 -1.31
N VAL A 92 -17.43 -1.60 -1.16
CA VAL A 92 -17.62 -0.16 -1.30
C VAL A 92 -17.89 0.39 0.08
N LYS A 93 -17.08 1.35 0.53
CA LYS A 93 -17.14 1.85 1.90
C LYS A 93 -16.58 3.26 2.01
N GLU A 94 -17.18 4.05 2.89
CA GLU A 94 -16.54 5.27 3.38
C GLU A 94 -15.22 4.96 4.08
N LYS A 95 -14.23 5.84 3.91
CA LYS A 95 -12.90 5.72 4.54
C LYS A 95 -12.21 4.37 4.26
N VAL A 96 -12.44 3.77 3.09
CA VAL A 96 -11.92 2.43 2.75
C VAL A 96 -10.38 2.35 2.81
N LEU A 97 -9.69 3.46 2.53
CA LEU A 97 -8.22 3.53 2.59
C LEU A 97 -7.68 4.07 3.94
N SER A 98 -8.53 4.42 4.90
CA SER A 98 -8.04 4.90 6.21
C SER A 98 -7.12 3.90 6.92
N PRO A 99 -7.42 2.59 6.97
CA PRO A 99 -6.50 1.61 7.55
C PRO A 99 -5.15 1.54 6.83
N LEU A 100 -5.12 1.78 5.50
CA LEU A 100 -3.88 1.85 4.74
C LEU A 100 -3.07 3.10 5.11
N ALA A 101 -3.72 4.25 5.24
CA ALA A 101 -3.07 5.49 5.69
C ALA A 101 -2.48 5.33 7.10
N ASP A 102 -3.24 4.75 8.03
CA ASP A 102 -2.77 4.46 9.40
C ASP A 102 -1.57 3.52 9.38
N ALA A 103 -1.62 2.44 8.58
CA ALA A 103 -0.53 1.49 8.45
C ALA A 103 0.73 2.12 7.82
N ALA A 104 0.55 2.96 6.79
CA ALA A 104 1.64 3.67 6.13
C ALA A 104 2.35 4.62 7.10
N LEU A 105 1.60 5.42 7.88
CA LEU A 105 2.19 6.30 8.90
C LEU A 105 2.85 5.50 10.04
N LYS A 106 2.22 4.41 10.46
CA LYS A 106 2.76 3.52 11.50
C LYS A 106 4.08 2.86 11.07
N SER A 107 4.34 2.71 9.78
CA SER A 107 5.63 2.21 9.29
C SER A 107 6.81 3.06 9.80
N PHE A 108 6.67 4.39 9.83
CA PHE A 108 7.69 5.29 10.38
C PHE A 108 7.90 5.12 11.88
N TYR A 109 6.87 4.69 12.63
CA TYR A 109 7.04 4.35 14.03
C TYR A 109 7.96 3.14 14.19
N TYR A 110 7.76 2.08 13.41
CA TYR A 110 8.61 0.88 13.44
C TYR A 110 10.07 1.17 13.06
N GLN A 111 10.28 2.16 12.18
CA GLN A 111 11.62 2.55 11.74
C GLN A 111 12.36 3.46 12.74
N ARG A 112 11.76 3.93 13.83
CA ARG A 112 12.43 4.84 14.79
C ARG A 112 13.68 4.20 15.41
N THR A 113 14.80 4.93 15.45
CA THR A 113 16.01 4.50 16.15
C THR A 113 16.27 5.36 17.40
N GLY A 114 17.15 4.88 18.28
CA GLY A 114 17.53 5.55 19.52
C GLY A 114 16.47 5.51 20.63
N MET A 115 15.37 4.78 20.42
CA MET A 115 14.28 4.65 21.39
C MET A 115 13.59 3.29 21.27
N PRO A 116 12.95 2.78 22.34
CA PRO A 116 12.20 1.54 22.27
C PRO A 116 11.00 1.68 21.32
N ILE A 117 10.70 0.59 20.63
CA ILE A 117 9.45 0.39 19.92
C ILE A 117 8.54 -0.37 20.89
N GLU A 118 7.63 0.35 21.52
CA GLU A 118 6.82 -0.12 22.64
C GLU A 118 5.73 -1.09 22.18
N ALA A 119 5.49 -2.13 22.98
CA ALA A 119 4.46 -3.14 22.71
C ALA A 119 3.05 -2.56 22.61
N THR A 120 2.75 -1.47 23.31
CA THR A 120 1.46 -0.76 23.22
C THR A 120 1.13 -0.33 21.79
N TYR A 121 2.15 0.04 21.01
CA TYR A 121 1.98 0.50 19.63
C TYR A 121 2.36 -0.57 18.60
N ALA A 122 3.29 -1.48 18.93
CA ALA A 122 3.87 -2.42 17.98
C ALA A 122 3.47 -3.89 18.18
N GLY A 123 2.83 -4.24 19.29
CA GLY A 123 2.50 -5.64 19.62
C GLY A 123 3.73 -6.54 19.51
N ARG A 124 3.61 -7.64 18.75
CA ARG A 124 4.69 -8.61 18.54
C ARG A 124 5.94 -8.05 17.84
N TRP A 125 5.84 -6.88 17.21
CA TRP A 125 6.95 -6.22 16.51
C TRP A 125 7.67 -5.20 17.40
N SER A 126 7.36 -5.17 18.71
CA SER A 126 8.09 -4.37 19.68
C SER A 126 9.55 -4.77 19.75
N ARG A 127 10.43 -3.81 20.02
CA ARG A 127 11.85 -4.07 20.24
C ARG A 127 12.47 -3.03 21.18
N PRO A 128 13.59 -3.36 21.86
CA PRO A 128 14.39 -2.37 22.58
C PRO A 128 14.91 -1.25 21.66
N ALA A 129 15.45 -0.19 22.29
CA ALA A 129 16.16 0.85 21.57
C ALA A 129 17.36 0.26 20.82
N GLY A 130 17.44 0.50 19.52
CA GLY A 130 18.63 0.24 18.70
C GLY A 130 19.39 1.53 18.46
N HIS A 131 20.70 1.45 18.28
CA HIS A 131 21.59 2.56 17.87
C HIS A 131 21.23 3.91 18.53
N PRO A 132 21.63 4.14 19.80
CA PRO A 132 21.39 5.41 20.49
C PRO A 132 22.07 6.58 19.77
N ASP A 133 23.16 6.31 19.05
CA ASP A 133 23.92 7.28 18.26
C ASP A 133 24.37 8.50 19.07
N ASP A 134 24.63 8.30 20.37
CA ASP A 134 25.21 9.30 21.26
C ASP A 134 26.70 9.54 20.98
N LYS A 135 27.37 8.54 20.39
CA LYS A 135 28.80 8.55 20.05
C LYS A 135 29.04 7.99 18.64
N VAL A 136 28.92 8.84 17.64
CA VAL A 136 29.16 8.52 16.23
C VAL A 136 30.51 9.07 15.79
N LEU A 137 31.36 8.22 15.21
CA LEU A 137 32.67 8.63 14.69
C LEU A 137 32.53 9.22 13.29
N VAL A 138 33.19 10.34 13.05
CA VAL A 138 33.32 10.91 11.71
C VAL A 138 34.39 10.12 10.93
N HIS A 139 33.95 9.37 9.93
CA HIS A 139 34.84 8.64 9.02
C HIS A 139 35.75 9.64 8.24
N PRO A 140 37.02 9.29 7.94
CA PRO A 140 37.90 10.18 7.17
C PRO A 140 37.32 10.70 5.86
N ASN A 141 36.60 9.86 5.10
CA ASN A 141 35.93 10.27 3.85
C ASN A 141 34.73 11.20 4.05
N ALA A 142 34.24 11.35 5.29
CA ALA A 142 33.18 12.29 5.65
C ALA A 142 33.73 13.54 6.36
N ALA A 143 35.05 13.65 6.51
CA ALA A 143 35.68 14.81 7.12
C ALA A 143 35.61 16.03 6.18
N GLY A 144 35.49 17.21 6.78
CA GLY A 144 35.43 18.47 6.07
C GLY A 144 35.91 19.64 6.95
N PRO A 145 35.63 20.88 6.54
CA PRO A 145 36.01 22.06 7.31
C PRO A 145 35.47 22.01 8.75
N GLU A 146 34.20 21.63 8.91
CA GLU A 146 33.47 21.66 10.18
C GLU A 146 33.56 20.37 11.01
N ARG A 147 33.80 19.21 10.38
CA ARG A 147 33.87 17.91 11.04
C ARG A 147 35.18 17.22 10.73
N LYS A 148 36.03 17.02 11.74
CA LYS A 148 37.33 16.35 11.57
C LYS A 148 37.19 14.83 11.66
N ALA A 149 38.03 14.11 10.92
CA ALA A 149 38.11 12.66 11.01
C ALA A 149 38.39 12.21 12.46
N GLY A 150 37.68 11.19 12.92
CA GLY A 150 37.79 10.67 14.29
C GLY A 150 37.10 11.53 15.35
N ALA A 151 36.54 12.69 14.99
CA ALA A 151 35.67 13.42 15.90
C ALA A 151 34.46 12.56 16.28
N VAL A 152 34.05 12.63 17.55
CA VAL A 152 32.85 11.97 18.05
C VAL A 152 31.72 12.99 18.08
N ILE A 153 30.61 12.68 17.42
CA ILE A 153 29.42 13.52 17.39
C ILE A 153 28.22 12.76 17.96
N SER A 154 27.24 13.50 18.46
CA SER A 154 25.95 12.97 18.87
C SER A 154 24.94 13.16 17.74
N SER A 155 24.24 12.11 17.34
CA SER A 155 23.20 12.13 16.30
C SER A 155 22.07 11.14 16.63
N PRO A 156 21.42 11.25 17.80
CA PRO A 156 20.36 10.33 18.22
C PRO A 156 19.09 10.48 17.38
N GLY A 157 18.23 9.45 17.44
CA GLY A 157 16.91 9.49 16.81
C GLY A 157 16.94 9.35 15.29
N GLY A 158 15.82 9.72 14.66
CA GLY A 158 15.57 9.52 13.24
C GLY A 158 14.97 8.15 12.93
N TRP A 159 15.01 7.78 11.65
CA TRP A 159 14.49 6.51 11.14
C TRP A 159 15.57 5.71 10.45
N TYR A 160 15.54 4.40 10.64
CA TYR A 160 16.17 3.46 9.72
C TYR A 160 15.53 3.63 8.35
N ASP A 161 16.37 3.81 7.33
CA ASP A 161 15.91 4.26 6.01
C ASP A 161 15.18 3.17 5.23
N ALA A 162 15.66 1.93 5.34
CA ALA A 162 15.08 0.79 4.64
C ALA A 162 15.16 -0.49 5.49
N GLY A 163 15.58 -1.59 4.87
CA GLY A 163 15.81 -2.87 5.55
C GLY A 163 17.12 -2.93 6.33
N ASP A 164 18.00 -1.94 6.17
CA ASP A 164 19.23 -1.75 6.93
C ASP A 164 19.04 -0.76 8.10
N TYR A 165 20.06 -0.62 8.94
CA TYR A 165 20.01 0.22 10.14
C TYR A 165 20.68 1.60 9.96
N ASN A 166 20.99 2.00 8.73
CA ASN A 166 21.58 3.31 8.47
C ASN A 166 20.52 4.41 8.35
N LYS A 167 20.97 5.66 8.45
CA LYS A 167 20.16 6.87 8.33
C LYS A 167 20.73 7.77 7.24
N TYR A 168 19.89 8.24 6.32
CA TYR A 168 20.34 9.05 5.18
C TYR A 168 19.58 10.38 5.10
N ILE A 169 20.31 11.49 5.14
CA ILE A 169 19.72 12.84 5.12
C ILE A 169 18.95 13.09 3.83
N VAL A 170 19.53 12.74 2.67
CA VAL A 170 18.92 13.03 1.36
C VAL A 170 17.54 12.37 1.21
N ASN A 171 17.43 11.09 1.54
CA ASN A 171 16.16 10.37 1.43
C ASN A 171 15.16 10.82 2.51
N SER A 172 15.61 10.96 3.75
CA SER A 172 14.74 11.43 4.84
C SER A 172 14.16 12.83 4.62
N ALA A 173 14.91 13.75 4.02
CA ALA A 173 14.42 15.10 3.70
C ALA A 173 13.24 15.06 2.72
N TYR A 174 13.31 14.17 1.71
CA TYR A 174 12.20 13.97 0.78
C TYR A 174 10.99 13.32 1.46
N SER A 175 11.20 12.27 2.26
CA SER A 175 10.11 11.62 3.01
C SER A 175 9.39 12.58 3.94
N ILE A 176 10.12 13.40 4.71
CA ILE A 176 9.54 14.40 5.61
C ILE A 176 8.81 15.48 4.83
N GLY A 177 9.39 15.95 3.72
CA GLY A 177 8.77 16.94 2.85
C GLY A 177 7.40 16.49 2.33
N LEU A 178 7.27 15.23 1.90
CA LEU A 178 6.00 14.65 1.47
C LEU A 178 4.99 14.49 2.63
N MET A 179 5.45 14.20 3.84
CA MET A 179 4.56 14.04 5.00
C MET A 179 4.01 15.36 5.53
N GLN A 180 4.70 16.47 5.30
CA GLN A 180 4.34 17.80 5.83
C GLN A 180 3.55 18.67 4.82
N ALA A 181 3.57 18.31 3.54
CA ALA A 181 2.82 18.99 2.48
C ALA A 181 1.34 18.58 2.48
#